data_AF-A0AAJ2J7F6-F1
#
_entry.id   AF-A0AAJ2J7F6-F1
#
_cell.length_a   1.000
_cell.length_b   1.000
_cell.length_c   1.000
_cell.angle_alpha   90.00
_cell.angle_beta   90.00
_cell.angle_gamma   90.00
#
_symmetry.space_group_name_H-M   'P 1'
#
loop_
_entity.id
_entity.type
_entity.pdbx_description
1 polymer ?
#
loop_
_entity_poly.entity_id
_entity_poly.type
_entity_poly.pdbx_seq_one_letter_code
_entity_poly.pdbx_strand_id
1 'polypeptide(L)'
;MKTLLISASLLGLTACAATALSQTSAIDPVVAQEVVAPVAPKVVELGGLTNEAAAERLHQALINANYLATKVAPTKVAVQFGNNQFLLEPSINSAGIDRILMNRFYAVHPQLQASQELPVVIGTLNQKLNFAKFVLLDQGAVIQIQGTVTFADRVEIEELRRFMLWTNGGLAQVAQSLPDGIDQYIRPIPLMQQMVPVKP
;
A
#
# COMPACT_ATOMS: atom_id res chain seq x y z
N MET A 1 21.96 26.19 45.14
CA MET A 1 22.29 24.80 45.53
C MET A 1 21.25 24.33 46.54
N LYS A 2 20.38 23.40 46.14
CA LYS A 2 19.52 22.64 47.06
C LYS A 2 19.13 21.34 46.36
N THR A 3 19.83 20.28 46.74
CA THR A 3 19.47 18.89 46.49
C THR A 3 18.23 18.54 47.30
N LEU A 4 17.31 17.80 46.70
CA LEU A 4 16.39 16.92 47.41
C LEU A 4 16.04 15.73 46.52
N LEU A 5 16.21 14.56 47.14
CA LEU A 5 16.11 13.19 46.66
C LEU A 5 14.70 12.62 46.90
N ILE A 6 14.47 11.41 46.37
CA ILE A 6 13.43 10.42 46.73
C ILE A 6 12.07 10.68 46.03
N SER A 7 11.36 9.73 45.42
CA SER A 7 11.32 8.25 45.47
C SER A 7 10.60 7.70 44.25
N ALA A 8 10.98 6.49 43.84
CA ALA A 8 10.28 5.63 42.91
C ALA A 8 8.91 5.15 43.46
N SER A 9 7.96 4.90 42.57
CA SER A 9 6.77 4.09 42.84
C SER A 9 6.40 3.31 41.59
N LEU A 10 6.97 2.11 41.47
CA LEU A 10 6.48 1.04 40.62
C LEU A 10 5.23 0.46 41.28
N LEU A 11 4.06 0.66 40.69
CA LEU A 11 2.87 -0.12 41.00
C LEU A 11 2.61 -1.06 39.82
N GLY A 12 3.02 -2.30 40.00
CA GLY A 12 2.56 -3.42 39.20
C GLY A 12 1.12 -3.72 39.56
N LEU A 13 0.26 -3.82 38.54
CA LEU A 13 -1.07 -4.39 38.66
C LEU A 13 -1.00 -5.85 38.22
N THR A 14 -0.75 -6.73 39.19
CA THR A 14 -1.12 -8.14 39.10
C THR A 14 -2.53 -8.30 39.64
N ALA A 15 -3.45 -8.84 38.85
CA ALA A 15 -4.49 -9.74 39.34
C ALA A 15 -5.20 -10.38 38.14
N CYS A 16 -4.83 -11.62 37.86
CA CYS A 16 -5.68 -12.58 37.18
C CYS A 16 -6.88 -12.87 38.09
N ALA A 17 -8.09 -12.52 37.67
CA ALA A 17 -9.29 -13.01 38.33
C ALA A 17 -9.72 -14.33 37.68
N ALA A 18 -9.29 -15.45 38.26
CA ALA A 18 -9.94 -16.74 38.07
C ALA A 18 -11.27 -16.70 38.83
N THR A 19 -12.40 -16.81 38.13
CA THR A 19 -13.70 -17.07 38.76
C THR A 19 -14.10 -18.52 38.48
N ALA A 20 -14.40 -19.20 39.58
CA ALA A 20 -14.67 -20.63 39.66
C ALA A 20 -16.09 -20.99 39.21
N LEU A 21 -16.25 -22.29 38.93
CA LEU A 21 -17.46 -23.01 38.55
C LEU A 21 -18.67 -22.70 39.46
N SER A 22 -19.83 -22.53 38.83
CA SER A 22 -21.14 -22.80 39.46
C SER A 22 -22.01 -23.55 38.45
N GLN A 23 -22.46 -24.73 38.86
CA GLN A 23 -23.30 -25.64 38.09
C GLN A 23 -24.77 -25.22 38.13
N THR A 24 -25.40 -25.38 36.96
CA THR A 24 -26.80 -25.76 36.75
C THR A 24 -27.90 -24.76 37.10
N SER A 25 -28.39 -24.08 36.06
CA SER A 25 -29.83 -23.98 35.81
C SER A 25 -30.05 -24.00 34.30
N ALA A 26 -30.85 -24.97 33.85
CA ALA A 26 -31.19 -25.18 32.46
C ALA A 26 -31.98 -23.97 31.92
N ILE A 27 -31.35 -23.23 31.03
CA ILE A 27 -31.98 -22.32 30.07
C ILE A 27 -31.18 -22.54 28.79
N ASP A 28 -31.86 -22.92 27.71
CA ASP A 28 -31.28 -23.18 26.40
C ASP A 28 -30.27 -22.08 26.02
N PRO A 29 -29.00 -22.42 25.71
CA PRO A 29 -28.11 -21.42 25.16
C PRO A 29 -28.56 -21.21 23.71
N VAL A 30 -29.22 -20.08 23.47
CA VAL A 30 -29.11 -19.43 22.17
C VAL A 30 -27.61 -19.27 21.95
N VAL A 31 -27.04 -20.14 21.11
CA VAL A 31 -25.66 -20.04 20.67
C VAL A 31 -25.58 -18.72 19.94
N ALA A 32 -25.20 -17.67 20.66
CA ALA A 32 -24.63 -16.49 20.08
C ALA A 32 -23.37 -16.99 19.37
N GLN A 33 -23.49 -17.28 18.07
CA GLN A 33 -22.34 -17.36 17.20
C GLN A 33 -21.62 -16.04 17.39
N GLU A 34 -20.52 -16.06 18.14
CA GLU A 34 -19.53 -15.01 18.03
C GLU A 34 -19.19 -14.93 16.55
N VAL A 35 -19.66 -13.87 15.91
CA VAL A 35 -19.26 -13.51 14.55
C VAL A 35 -17.81 -13.10 14.69
N VAL A 36 -16.90 -14.08 14.74
CA VAL A 36 -15.47 -13.85 14.65
C VAL A 36 -15.29 -13.19 13.30
N ALA A 37 -14.96 -11.89 13.33
CA ALA A 37 -14.66 -11.15 12.12
C ALA A 37 -13.63 -11.97 11.33
N PRO A 38 -13.84 -12.21 10.03
CA PRO A 38 -12.92 -13.01 9.23
C PRO A 38 -11.52 -12.43 9.38
N VAL A 39 -10.59 -13.24 9.89
CA VAL A 39 -9.19 -12.84 10.02
C VAL A 39 -8.69 -12.58 8.62
N ALA A 40 -8.30 -11.33 8.35
CA ALA A 40 -7.77 -10.93 7.05
C ALA A 40 -6.68 -11.92 6.61
N PRO A 41 -6.72 -12.41 5.35
CA PRO A 41 -5.72 -13.33 4.86
C PRO A 41 -4.36 -12.65 4.93
N LYS A 42 -3.48 -13.18 5.79
CA LYS A 42 -2.11 -12.65 5.97
C LYS A 42 -1.24 -12.90 4.75
N VAL A 43 -1.54 -13.97 4.02
CA VAL A 43 -0.77 -14.51 2.90
C VAL A 43 -1.71 -14.70 1.71
N VAL A 44 -1.24 -14.34 0.52
CA VAL A 44 -1.94 -14.55 -0.75
C VAL A 44 -1.11 -15.47 -1.61
N GLU A 45 -1.64 -16.67 -1.88
CA GLU A 45 -1.05 -17.62 -2.82
C GLU A 45 -1.36 -17.16 -4.25
N LEU A 46 -0.32 -16.91 -5.04
CA LEU A 46 -0.37 -16.38 -6.41
C LEU A 46 0.36 -17.28 -7.44
N GLY A 47 1.19 -18.22 -6.97
CA GLY A 47 1.94 -19.15 -7.81
C GLY A 47 1.03 -19.97 -8.73
N GLY A 48 1.48 -20.18 -9.97
CA GLY A 48 0.75 -20.95 -10.99
C GLY A 48 -0.51 -20.28 -11.55
N LEU A 49 -0.88 -19.08 -11.10
CA LEU A 49 -2.03 -18.34 -11.62
C LEU A 49 -1.68 -17.55 -12.90
N THR A 50 -2.71 -17.24 -13.68
CA THR A 50 -2.60 -16.21 -14.75
C THR A 50 -2.58 -14.81 -14.13
N ASN A 51 -2.13 -13.80 -14.88
CA ASN A 51 -2.15 -12.40 -14.42
C ASN A 51 -3.54 -11.95 -13.95
N GLU A 52 -4.60 -12.32 -14.66
CA GLU A 52 -5.98 -11.95 -14.34
C GLU A 52 -6.46 -12.64 -13.06
N ALA A 53 -6.22 -13.95 -12.95
CA ALA A 53 -6.59 -14.71 -11.75
C ALA A 53 -5.81 -14.23 -10.52
N ALA A 54 -4.52 -13.92 -10.67
CA ALA A 54 -3.70 -13.34 -9.62
C ALA A 54 -4.18 -11.94 -9.23
N ALA A 55 -4.60 -11.10 -10.18
CA ALA A 55 -5.14 -9.78 -9.90
C ALA A 55 -6.47 -9.86 -9.13
N GLU A 56 -7.36 -10.77 -9.52
CA GLU A 56 -8.59 -11.03 -8.77
C GLU A 56 -8.30 -11.53 -7.35
N ARG A 57 -7.39 -12.49 -7.21
CA ARG A 57 -7.00 -13.05 -5.91
C ARG A 57 -6.39 -11.98 -4.99
N LEU A 58 -5.53 -11.14 -5.54
CA LEU A 58 -4.93 -10.00 -4.84
C LEU A 58 -5.99 -8.97 -4.43
N HIS A 59 -6.93 -8.63 -5.33
CA HIS A 59 -8.02 -7.71 -5.04
C HIS A 59 -8.87 -8.20 -3.87
N GLN A 60 -9.31 -9.46 -3.89
CA GLN A 60 -10.09 -10.04 -2.80
C GLN A 60 -9.31 -10.04 -1.48
N ALA A 61 -8.02 -10.36 -1.51
CA ALA A 61 -7.19 -10.34 -0.31
C ALA A 61 -7.05 -8.94 0.29
N LEU A 62 -6.90 -7.91 -0.56
CA LEU A 62 -6.85 -6.51 -0.13
C LEU A 62 -8.17 -6.04 0.48
N ILE A 63 -9.31 -6.37 -0.13
CA ILE A 63 -10.63 -6.07 0.42
C ILE A 63 -10.82 -6.74 1.79
N ASN A 64 -10.47 -8.02 1.90
CA ASN A 64 -10.57 -8.77 3.16
C ASN A 64 -9.60 -8.23 4.24
N ALA A 65 -8.51 -7.58 3.82
CA ALA A 65 -7.59 -6.86 4.69
C ALA A 65 -7.99 -5.39 4.95
N ASN A 66 -9.22 -5.00 4.59
CA ASN A 66 -9.79 -3.66 4.79
C ASN A 66 -9.07 -2.53 4.04
N TYR A 67 -8.41 -2.84 2.92
CA TYR A 67 -7.92 -1.81 2.01
C TYR A 67 -9.06 -1.32 1.11
N LEU A 68 -9.07 -0.02 0.83
CA LEU A 68 -9.87 0.52 -0.27
C LEU A 68 -9.18 0.17 -1.59
N ALA A 69 -9.67 -0.88 -2.25
CA ALA A 69 -9.10 -1.42 -3.47
C ALA A 69 -10.17 -1.60 -4.57
N THR A 70 -9.83 -1.26 -5.81
CA THR A 70 -10.71 -1.40 -6.97
C THR A 70 -9.97 -2.08 -8.10
N LYS A 71 -10.58 -3.08 -8.75
CA LYS A 71 -10.06 -3.63 -10.00
C LYS A 71 -10.33 -2.63 -11.13
N VAL A 72 -9.27 -2.03 -11.68
CA VAL A 72 -9.36 -0.97 -12.72
C VAL A 72 -9.12 -1.51 -14.13
N ALA A 73 -8.60 -2.73 -14.25
CA ALA A 73 -8.50 -3.51 -15.49
C ALA A 73 -8.39 -5.01 -15.12
N PRO A 74 -8.52 -5.95 -16.08
CA PRO A 74 -8.48 -7.39 -15.78
C PRO A 74 -7.24 -7.85 -14.99
N THR A 75 -6.10 -7.22 -15.22
CA THR A 75 -4.81 -7.56 -14.58
C THR A 75 -4.34 -6.52 -13.57
N LYS A 76 -5.17 -5.53 -13.21
CA LYS A 76 -4.73 -4.34 -12.47
C LYS A 76 -5.66 -3.97 -11.33
N VAL A 77 -5.08 -3.78 -10.15
CA VAL A 77 -5.78 -3.41 -8.92
C VAL A 77 -5.27 -2.07 -8.42
N ALA A 78 -6.13 -1.06 -8.34
CA ALA A 78 -5.80 0.19 -7.68
C ALA A 78 -6.07 0.10 -6.18
N VAL A 79 -5.19 0.66 -5.36
CA VAL A 79 -5.30 0.66 -3.89
C VAL A 79 -5.06 2.06 -3.35
N GLN A 80 -5.94 2.52 -2.46
CA GLN A 80 -5.74 3.77 -1.69
C GLN A 80 -4.87 3.45 -0.48
N PHE A 81 -3.79 4.20 -0.31
CA PHE A 81 -2.88 4.05 0.81
C PHE A 81 -2.41 5.42 1.33
N GLY A 82 -2.99 5.85 2.46
CA GLY A 82 -2.84 7.22 2.94
C GLY A 82 -3.42 8.20 1.92
N ASN A 83 -2.65 9.22 1.53
CA ASN A 83 -3.04 10.21 0.52
C ASN A 83 -2.64 9.80 -0.91
N ASN A 84 -2.14 8.59 -1.11
CA ASN A 84 -1.58 8.14 -2.37
C ASN A 84 -2.38 6.94 -2.92
N GLN A 85 -2.32 6.75 -4.23
CA GLN A 85 -2.88 5.59 -4.90
C GLN A 85 -1.76 4.79 -5.58
N PHE A 86 -1.86 3.47 -5.50
CA PHE A 86 -0.95 2.54 -6.14
C PHE A 86 -1.72 1.67 -7.12
N LEU A 87 -1.14 1.41 -8.29
CA LEU A 87 -1.61 0.41 -9.23
C LEU A 87 -0.75 -0.84 -9.07
N LEU A 88 -1.38 -1.93 -8.66
CA LEU A 88 -0.75 -3.22 -8.45
C LEU A 88 -1.05 -4.12 -9.65
N GLU A 89 -0.01 -4.66 -10.26
CA GLU A 89 -0.09 -5.51 -11.44
C GLU A 89 0.72 -6.78 -11.19
N PRO A 90 0.07 -7.91 -10.86
CA PRO A 90 0.75 -9.20 -10.87
C PRO A 90 1.34 -9.48 -12.25
N SER A 91 2.61 -9.91 -12.28
CA SER A 91 3.36 -10.11 -13.52
C SER A 91 4.04 -11.47 -13.53
N ILE A 92 3.95 -12.13 -14.69
CA ILE A 92 4.52 -13.44 -14.98
C ILE A 92 6.00 -13.34 -15.37
N ASN A 93 6.79 -14.33 -14.94
CA ASN A 93 8.07 -14.74 -15.52
C ASN A 93 7.92 -16.11 -16.22
N SER A 94 9.01 -16.72 -16.69
CA SER A 94 8.95 -18.03 -17.35
C SER A 94 8.41 -19.19 -16.48
N ALA A 95 8.30 -19.02 -15.16
CA ALA A 95 7.82 -20.01 -14.18
C ALA A 95 6.42 -19.69 -13.58
N GLY A 96 5.83 -18.53 -13.90
CA GLY A 96 4.53 -18.09 -13.35
C GLY A 96 4.59 -16.68 -12.75
N ILE A 97 3.60 -16.30 -11.96
CA ILE A 97 3.60 -15.00 -11.25
C ILE A 97 4.67 -15.03 -10.17
N ASP A 98 5.70 -14.18 -10.29
CA ASP A 98 6.80 -14.07 -9.31
C ASP A 98 6.94 -12.65 -8.74
N ARG A 99 6.11 -11.71 -9.19
CA ARG A 99 6.18 -10.32 -8.77
C ARG A 99 4.86 -9.58 -8.90
N ILE A 100 4.75 -8.53 -8.10
CA ILE A 100 3.76 -7.47 -8.27
C ILE A 100 4.53 -6.21 -8.68
N LEU A 101 4.20 -5.69 -9.87
CA LEU A 101 4.62 -4.36 -10.26
C LEU A 101 3.73 -3.35 -9.54
N MET A 102 4.37 -2.41 -8.87
CA MET A 102 3.68 -1.36 -8.12
C MET A 102 3.96 -0.03 -8.78
N ASN A 103 2.90 0.59 -9.31
CA ASN A 103 3.02 1.78 -10.12
C ASN A 103 2.32 2.98 -9.49
N ARG A 104 2.92 4.15 -9.67
CA ARG A 104 2.27 5.46 -9.48
C ARG A 104 2.44 6.27 -10.75
N PHE A 105 1.45 7.11 -11.05
CA PHE A 105 1.46 7.94 -12.25
C PHE A 105 1.29 9.40 -11.90
N TYR A 106 2.03 10.25 -12.61
CA TYR A 106 1.94 11.69 -12.50
C TYR A 106 1.83 12.29 -13.90
N ALA A 107 0.90 13.23 -14.05
CA ALA A 107 0.79 14.06 -15.24
C ALA A 107 1.88 15.13 -15.20
N VAL A 108 2.50 15.37 -16.34
CA VAL A 108 3.49 16.41 -16.55
C VAL A 108 2.82 17.57 -17.29
N HIS A 109 2.98 18.77 -16.79
CA HIS A 109 2.47 19.97 -17.43
C HIS A 109 3.18 20.19 -18.80
N PRO A 110 2.48 20.63 -19.86
CA PRO A 110 3.07 20.80 -21.19
C PRO A 110 4.33 21.68 -21.24
N GLN A 111 4.42 22.68 -20.36
CA GLN A 111 5.62 23.52 -20.25
C GLN A 111 6.86 22.73 -19.85
N LEU A 112 6.75 21.84 -18.86
CA LEU A 112 7.86 20.97 -18.44
C LEU A 112 8.09 19.86 -19.48
N GLN A 113 7.03 19.34 -20.09
CA GLN A 113 7.13 18.33 -21.16
C GLN A 113 7.96 18.83 -22.36
N ALA A 114 7.76 20.09 -22.76
CA ALA A 114 8.50 20.71 -23.87
C ALA A 114 9.91 21.17 -23.47
N SER A 115 10.27 21.10 -22.18
CA SER A 115 11.54 21.57 -21.64
C SER A 115 12.63 20.49 -21.74
N GLN A 116 13.87 20.94 -21.96
CA GLN A 116 15.07 20.10 -21.85
C GLN A 116 15.37 19.69 -20.40
N GLU A 117 14.72 20.30 -19.41
CA GLU A 117 14.88 19.95 -18.00
C GLU A 117 14.24 18.60 -17.64
N LEU A 118 13.15 18.19 -18.31
CA LEU A 118 12.42 16.99 -17.92
C LEU A 118 13.32 15.73 -17.94
N PRO A 119 14.10 15.44 -19.00
CA PRO A 119 15.05 14.33 -18.98
C PRO A 119 16.09 14.44 -17.85
N VAL A 120 16.57 15.64 -17.54
CA VAL A 120 17.57 15.88 -16.48
C VAL A 120 16.98 15.61 -15.10
N VAL A 121 15.75 16.07 -14.86
CA VAL A 121 14.99 15.78 -13.65
C VAL A 121 14.81 14.28 -13.48
N ILE A 122 14.34 13.58 -14.52
CA ILE A 122 14.14 12.12 -14.48
C ILE A 122 15.46 11.37 -14.23
N GLY A 123 16.56 11.79 -14.86
CA GLY A 123 17.89 11.25 -14.62
C GLY A 123 18.32 11.40 -13.15
N THR A 124 18.15 12.60 -12.59
CA THR A 124 18.46 12.90 -11.19
C THR A 124 17.63 12.06 -10.22
N LEU A 125 16.33 11.95 -10.46
CA LEU A 125 15.42 11.15 -9.65
C LEU A 125 15.82 9.67 -9.66
N ASN A 126 16.16 9.12 -10.84
CA ASN A 126 16.60 7.73 -11.00
C ASN A 126 17.99 7.43 -10.41
N GLN A 127 18.87 8.43 -10.27
CA GLN A 127 20.14 8.28 -9.56
C GLN A 127 19.95 8.22 -8.04
N LYS A 128 18.93 8.92 -7.53
CA LYS A 128 18.66 9.02 -6.09
C LYS A 128 17.75 7.91 -5.56
N LEU A 129 16.92 7.29 -6.41
CA LEU A 129 16.00 6.23 -6.02
C LEU A 129 16.55 4.84 -6.35
N ASN A 130 16.62 3.97 -5.35
CA ASN A 130 17.23 2.63 -5.49
C ASN A 130 16.22 1.48 -5.55
N PHE A 131 14.93 1.73 -5.30
CA PHE A 131 13.90 0.69 -5.19
C PHE A 131 12.79 0.75 -6.25
N ALA A 132 12.79 1.81 -7.05
CA ALA A 132 11.86 2.00 -8.15
C ALA A 132 12.54 2.82 -9.24
N LYS A 133 11.90 2.88 -10.42
CA LYS A 133 12.36 3.67 -11.56
C LYS A 133 11.30 4.67 -11.99
N PHE A 134 11.75 5.86 -12.33
CA PHE A 134 10.97 6.88 -13.03
C PHE A 134 11.10 6.65 -14.54
N VAL A 135 9.98 6.44 -15.20
CA VAL A 135 9.87 6.19 -16.64
C VAL A 135 8.96 7.26 -17.23
N LEU A 136 9.37 7.82 -18.37
CA LEU A 136 8.53 8.72 -19.15
C LEU A 136 7.67 7.90 -20.13
N LEU A 137 6.36 8.09 -20.06
CA LEU A 137 5.38 7.55 -21.01
C LEU A 137 4.79 8.70 -21.83
N ASP A 138 4.07 8.35 -22.90
CA ASP A 138 3.29 9.29 -23.71
C ASP A 138 4.08 10.53 -24.12
N GLN A 139 5.28 10.29 -24.66
CA GLN A 139 6.20 11.35 -25.09
C GLN A 139 6.49 12.40 -23.98
N GLY A 140 6.58 11.94 -22.72
CA GLY A 140 6.89 12.77 -21.56
C GLY A 140 5.69 13.40 -20.87
N ALA A 141 4.46 13.15 -21.34
CA ALA A 141 3.25 13.66 -20.69
C ALA A 141 2.95 12.96 -19.35
N VAL A 142 3.47 11.75 -19.15
CA VAL A 142 3.25 10.97 -17.93
C VAL A 142 4.57 10.47 -17.37
N ILE A 143 4.76 10.65 -16.06
CA ILE A 143 5.81 10.00 -15.27
C ILE A 143 5.19 8.79 -14.59
N GLN A 144 5.69 7.61 -14.92
CA GLN A 144 5.43 6.37 -14.20
C GLN A 144 6.56 6.13 -13.20
N ILE A 145 6.20 5.88 -11.95
CA ILE A 145 7.11 5.36 -10.93
C ILE A 145 6.80 3.88 -10.76
N GLN A 146 7.74 3.01 -11.14
CA GLN A 146 7.55 1.56 -11.07
C GLN A 146 8.53 0.93 -10.08
N GLY A 147 7.98 0.35 -9.02
CA GLY A 147 8.69 -0.57 -8.12
C GLY A 147 8.25 -2.02 -8.36
N THR A 148 9.02 -2.96 -7.81
CA THR A 148 8.75 -4.39 -7.96
C THR A 148 8.81 -5.06 -6.59
N VAL A 149 7.72 -5.76 -6.22
CA VAL A 149 7.70 -6.68 -5.08
C VAL A 149 7.87 -8.09 -5.63
N THR A 150 9.01 -8.72 -5.40
CA THR A 150 9.28 -10.10 -5.81
C THR A 150 8.91 -11.09 -4.72
N PHE A 151 8.35 -12.22 -5.10
CA PHE A 151 8.02 -13.34 -4.23
C PHE A 151 8.17 -14.66 -4.98
N ALA A 152 8.17 -15.78 -4.27
CA ALA A 152 8.13 -17.10 -4.88
C ALA A 152 6.70 -17.41 -5.36
N ASP A 153 5.89 -18.03 -4.50
CA ASP A 153 4.50 -18.39 -4.84
C ASP A 153 3.48 -17.56 -4.08
N ARG A 154 3.90 -16.83 -3.05
CA ARG A 154 3.01 -16.14 -2.12
C ARG A 154 3.52 -14.79 -1.71
N VAL A 155 2.60 -13.86 -1.49
CA VAL A 155 2.90 -12.52 -0.97
C VAL A 155 2.18 -12.31 0.35
N GLU A 156 2.89 -11.78 1.36
CA GLU A 156 2.22 -11.34 2.58
C GLU A 156 1.62 -9.94 2.38
N ILE A 157 0.39 -9.73 2.85
CA ILE A 157 -0.25 -8.41 2.79
C ILE A 157 0.56 -7.37 3.58
N GLU A 158 1.21 -7.78 4.67
CA GLU A 158 2.10 -6.90 5.45
C GLU A 158 3.41 -6.55 4.72
N GLU A 159 3.93 -7.41 3.86
CA GLU A 159 5.08 -7.08 3.01
C GLU A 159 4.70 -6.05 1.96
N LEU A 160 3.55 -6.24 1.30
CA LEU A 160 3.01 -5.28 0.35
C LEU A 160 2.75 -3.92 1.01
N ARG A 161 2.19 -3.91 2.24
CA ARG A 161 2.01 -2.70 3.05
C ARG A 161 3.32 -2.00 3.34
N ARG A 162 4.33 -2.73 3.80
CA ARG A 162 5.67 -2.18 4.10
C ARG A 162 6.32 -1.60 2.84
N PHE A 163 6.13 -2.24 1.69
CA PHE A 163 6.66 -1.74 0.42
C PHE A 163 5.97 -0.46 -0.05
N MET A 164 4.63 -0.37 0.07
CA MET A 164 3.89 0.88 -0.18
C MET A 164 4.32 2.01 0.76
N LEU A 165 4.54 1.70 2.04
CA LEU A 165 5.04 2.65 3.03
C LEU A 165 6.45 3.14 2.70
N TRP A 166 7.36 2.22 2.39
CA TRP A 166 8.72 2.54 1.98
C TRP A 166 8.74 3.40 0.71
N THR A 167 7.87 3.07 -0.26
CA THR A 167 7.75 3.85 -1.48
C THR A 167 7.25 5.26 -1.22
N ASN A 168 6.25 5.44 -0.37
CA ASN A 168 5.80 6.78 0.02
C ASN A 168 6.92 7.59 0.69
N GLY A 169 7.64 6.98 1.63
CA GLY A 169 8.76 7.65 2.32
C GLY A 169 9.89 8.02 1.37
N GLY A 170 10.32 7.09 0.52
CA GLY A 170 11.40 7.32 -0.44
C GLY A 170 11.05 8.35 -1.51
N LEU A 171 9.80 8.37 -1.99
CA LEU A 171 9.34 9.40 -2.92
C LEU A 171 9.25 10.78 -2.26
N ALA A 172 8.80 10.86 -1.01
CA ALA A 172 8.80 12.12 -0.28
C ALA A 172 10.24 12.65 -0.08
N GLN A 173 11.20 11.77 0.18
CA GLN A 173 12.62 12.15 0.30
C GLN A 173 13.21 12.61 -1.04
N VAL A 174 12.97 11.85 -2.11
CA VAL A 174 13.51 12.18 -3.44
C VAL A 174 12.83 13.42 -4.04
N ALA A 175 11.58 13.72 -3.69
CA ALA A 175 10.93 14.96 -4.09
C ALA A 175 11.65 16.22 -3.58
N GLN A 176 12.34 16.15 -2.43
CA GLN A 176 13.15 17.26 -1.90
C GLN A 176 14.39 17.56 -2.77
N SER A 177 14.71 16.68 -3.71
CA SER A 177 15.82 16.84 -4.64
C SER A 177 15.42 17.44 -5.98
N LEU A 178 14.13 17.75 -6.17
CA LEU A 178 13.67 18.44 -7.36
C LEU A 178 14.21 19.88 -7.38
N PRO A 179 14.55 20.42 -8.57
CA PRO A 179 14.80 21.84 -8.71
C PRO A 179 13.58 22.66 -8.26
N ASP A 180 13.84 23.88 -7.77
CA ASP A 180 12.81 24.77 -7.26
C ASP A 180 11.71 25.02 -8.29
N GLY A 181 10.45 24.86 -7.87
CA GLY A 181 9.28 25.10 -8.71
C GLY A 181 8.99 24.00 -9.74
N ILE A 182 9.74 22.89 -9.82
CA ILE A 182 9.40 21.76 -10.70
C ILE A 182 8.15 21.02 -10.21
N ASP A 183 7.94 20.96 -8.90
CA ASP A 183 6.81 20.29 -8.26
C ASP A 183 5.44 20.84 -8.69
N GLN A 184 5.36 22.12 -9.05
CA GLN A 184 4.11 22.73 -9.53
C GLN A 184 3.66 22.17 -10.89
N TYR A 185 4.60 21.61 -11.67
CA TYR A 185 4.36 21.07 -13.01
C TYR A 185 4.06 19.58 -13.03
N ILE A 186 4.08 18.92 -11.87
CA ILE A 186 3.89 17.47 -11.77
C ILE A 186 2.73 17.20 -10.82
N ARG A 187 1.69 16.51 -11.28
CA ARG A 187 0.48 16.23 -10.48
C ARG A 187 0.13 14.74 -10.49
N PRO A 188 -0.24 14.14 -9.34
CA PRO A 188 -0.62 12.73 -9.31
C PRO A 188 -1.86 12.48 -10.18
N ILE A 189 -1.85 11.38 -10.93
CA ILE A 189 -3.01 10.93 -11.71
C ILE A 189 -3.84 10.00 -10.80
N PRO A 190 -5.12 10.32 -10.53
CA PRO A 190 -5.99 9.44 -9.77
C PRO A 190 -6.31 8.18 -10.58
N LEU A 191 -6.24 7.02 -9.92
CA LEU A 191 -6.50 5.70 -10.49
C LEU A 191 -7.93 5.22 -10.21
N MET A 192 -8.49 5.64 -9.08
CA MET A 192 -9.86 5.31 -8.69
C MET A 192 -10.76 6.51 -8.93
N GLN A 193 -11.95 6.25 -9.47
CA GLN A 193 -12.99 7.28 -9.58
C GLN A 193 -13.32 7.78 -8.18
N GLN A 194 -13.25 9.10 -7.98
CA GLN A 194 -13.67 9.69 -6.73
C GLN A 194 -15.18 9.51 -6.61
N MET A 195 -15.64 8.84 -5.55
CA MET A 195 -17.06 8.85 -5.21
C MET A 195 -17.42 10.29 -4.82
N VAL A 196 -17.99 11.04 -5.77
CA VAL A 196 -18.60 12.33 -5.47
C VAL A 196 -19.82 12.02 -4.61
N PRO A 197 -19.94 12.56 -3.39
CA PRO A 197 -21.18 12.43 -2.64
C PRO A 197 -22.28 13.08 -3.48
N VAL A 198 -23.26 12.30 -3.93
CA VAL A 198 -24.50 12.87 -4.44
C VAL A 198 -25.12 13.61 -3.26
N LYS A 199 -25.13 14.94 -3.35
CA LYS A 199 -25.79 15.78 -2.35
C LYS A 199 -27.28 15.33 -2.29
N PRO A 200 -27.83 15.04 -1.10
CA PRO A 200 -29.21 14.60 -0.96
C PRO A 200 -30.19 15.66 -1.45
#